data_AF-A0A7S0MN46-F1
#
_entry.id   AF-A0A7S0MN46-F1
#
_cell.length_a   1.000
_cell.length_b   1.000
_cell.length_c   1.000
_cell.angle_alpha   90.00
_cell.angle_beta   90.00
_cell.angle_gamma   90.00
#
_symmetry.space_group_name_H-M   'P 1'
#
loop_
_entity.id
_entity.type
_entity.pdbx_description
1 polymer ?
#
loop_
_entity_poly.entity_id
_entity_poly.type
_entity_poly.pdbx_seq_one_letter_code
_entity_poly.pdbx_strand_id
1 'polypeptide(L)'
;MFVKTPSCVQKSYTDSVDMLTEITQEIGPIFIVLDEMGIAFESQKDASEVAPCQRFLDFCDVILSKWLLLDKVFFLVLGRATFFIYVRQSPENAVSVAPSRSLFKRLPLRLLRVPAIQLILENTLLDQISQKTLAQHFGLDPLQIANAARALFVQTNGHPRSLLYALKLCKSYQDLIDFVADNVIENWDQFCKHATCHKSTILILLRNAVDGNPVDMTTNITLGGGKSISYDQIASNSLISWEGTLEDATVYALPSVKAFLASLLMPFEEFVKDLSQCPESIPLNYPDAFELLLMKRFQQMFAQECNPMDVMQPFFDTAKFGGCSRVALSGDHVAFPKITRRGQKNPTLSSQTADPHAWQKLLNEIDSHPNICLKPASESSLPDIIFATNAWLDAKKIRLRICIAAKNYLSTELTESGINDEIEKTERMFTAPGESDPTALNVLFICSTNCCALIQKKFLGAKFYSFKCKQIDEVIVLDLTTPEN
;
A
#
# COMPACT_ATOMS: atom_id res chain seq x y z
N MET A 1 11.43 -36.27 8.22
CA MET A 1 11.84 -37.23 9.26
C MET A 1 11.76 -38.62 8.64
N PHE A 2 12.84 -39.40 8.64
CA PHE A 2 12.83 -40.73 8.02
C PHE A 2 12.06 -41.73 8.89
N VAL A 3 11.19 -42.54 8.28
CA VAL A 3 10.47 -43.63 8.97
C VAL A 3 11.45 -44.70 9.47
N LYS A 4 12.57 -44.88 8.76
CA LYS A 4 13.74 -45.65 9.18
C LYS A 4 14.99 -44.86 8.80
N THR A 5 15.84 -44.53 9.77
CA THR A 5 17.06 -43.76 9.50
C THR A 5 17.97 -44.53 8.55
N PRO A 6 18.37 -43.92 7.41
CA PRO A 6 19.27 -44.58 6.46
C PRO A 6 20.64 -44.80 7.08
N SER A 7 21.24 -45.96 6.80
CA SER A 7 22.56 -46.35 7.29
C SER A 7 23.66 -45.36 6.86
N CYS A 8 23.52 -44.79 5.67
CA CYS A 8 24.40 -43.77 5.14
C CYS A 8 24.42 -42.50 6.01
N VAL A 9 23.35 -42.15 6.73
CA VAL A 9 23.29 -40.91 7.56
C VAL A 9 24.16 -41.01 8.81
N GLN A 10 24.55 -42.22 9.23
CA GLN A 10 25.42 -42.43 10.40
C GLN A 10 26.91 -42.42 10.06
N LYS A 11 27.27 -42.33 8.77
CA LYS A 11 28.65 -42.27 8.31
C LYS A 11 29.16 -40.83 8.31
N SER A 12 30.47 -40.67 8.48
CA SER A 12 31.14 -39.39 8.29
C SER A 12 31.59 -39.27 6.84
N TYR A 13 31.21 -38.18 6.18
CA TYR A 13 31.64 -37.85 4.83
C TYR A 13 32.48 -36.60 4.85
N THR A 14 33.50 -36.56 3.97
CA THR A 14 34.31 -35.37 3.73
C THR A 14 33.83 -34.58 2.51
N ASP A 15 33.06 -35.22 1.62
CA ASP A 15 32.40 -34.59 0.48
C ASP A 15 30.87 -34.84 0.51
N SER A 16 30.14 -33.75 0.32
CA SER A 16 28.70 -33.73 0.09
C SER A 16 28.24 -34.58 -1.10
N VAL A 17 29.05 -34.72 -2.16
CA VAL A 17 28.71 -35.52 -3.35
C VAL A 17 28.64 -37.01 -3.01
N ASP A 18 29.63 -37.51 -2.26
CA ASP A 18 29.67 -38.90 -1.82
C ASP A 18 28.47 -39.22 -0.92
N MET A 19 28.19 -38.30 0.01
CA MET A 19 27.02 -38.40 0.89
C MET A 19 25.72 -38.48 0.09
N LEU A 20 25.48 -37.56 -0.85
CA LEU A 20 24.26 -37.53 -1.66
C LEU A 20 24.16 -38.76 -2.57
N THR A 21 25.28 -39.24 -3.10
CA THR A 21 25.32 -40.46 -3.92
C THR A 21 24.90 -41.68 -3.09
N GLU A 22 25.45 -41.85 -1.89
CA GLU A 22 25.12 -42.98 -1.03
C GLU A 22 23.67 -42.90 -0.52
N ILE A 23 23.20 -41.71 -0.13
CA ILE A 23 21.81 -41.51 0.28
C ILE A 23 20.88 -41.86 -0.89
N THR A 24 21.13 -41.36 -2.10
CA THR A 24 20.24 -41.65 -3.25
C THR A 24 20.24 -43.12 -3.69
N GLN A 25 21.29 -43.89 -3.35
CA GLN A 25 21.32 -45.34 -3.53
C GLN A 25 20.45 -46.06 -2.49
N GLU A 26 20.48 -45.62 -1.23
CA GLU A 26 19.77 -46.28 -0.14
C GLU A 26 18.27 -45.93 -0.12
N ILE A 27 17.91 -44.65 -0.27
CA ILE A 27 16.52 -44.18 -0.14
C ILE A 27 15.86 -43.79 -1.47
N GLY A 28 16.61 -43.79 -2.56
CA GLY A 28 16.12 -43.35 -3.87
C GLY A 28 16.22 -41.84 -4.10
N PRO A 29 15.44 -41.28 -5.04
CA PRO A 29 15.49 -39.86 -5.39
C PRO A 29 15.30 -38.90 -4.21
N ILE A 30 16.07 -37.82 -4.20
CA ILE A 30 16.00 -36.76 -3.18
C ILE A 30 15.55 -35.46 -3.83
N PHE A 31 14.60 -34.78 -3.17
CA PHE A 31 14.21 -33.41 -3.49
C PHE A 31 14.71 -32.48 -2.38
N ILE A 32 15.58 -31.55 -2.74
CA ILE A 32 16.09 -30.50 -1.84
C ILE A 32 15.29 -29.23 -2.13
N VAL A 33 14.51 -28.79 -1.15
CA VAL A 33 13.69 -27.58 -1.25
C VAL A 33 14.45 -26.42 -0.62
N LEU A 34 14.70 -25.38 -1.41
CA LEU A 34 15.32 -24.13 -0.96
C LEU A 34 14.22 -23.07 -0.91
N ASP A 35 13.67 -22.86 0.27
CA ASP A 35 12.55 -21.93 0.49
C ASP A 35 13.03 -20.49 0.76
N GLU A 36 12.26 -19.51 0.28
CA GLU A 36 12.59 -18.08 0.30
C GLU A 36 14.03 -17.74 -0.12
N MET A 37 14.56 -18.45 -1.12
CA MET A 37 15.96 -18.38 -1.52
C MET A 37 16.36 -16.98 -2.03
N GLY A 38 15.40 -16.18 -2.47
CA GLY A 38 15.60 -14.80 -2.91
C GLY A 38 16.31 -13.92 -1.88
N ILE A 39 15.91 -14.05 -0.61
CA ILE A 39 16.39 -13.22 0.50
C ILE A 39 17.91 -13.35 0.67
N ALA A 40 18.48 -14.52 0.39
CA ALA A 40 19.91 -14.77 0.53
C ALA A 40 20.77 -13.94 -0.44
N PHE A 41 20.17 -13.41 -1.51
CA PHE A 41 20.88 -12.69 -2.57
C PHE A 41 20.47 -11.23 -2.70
N GLU A 42 19.45 -10.76 -1.97
CA GLU A 42 19.01 -9.37 -1.98
C GLU A 42 19.83 -8.52 -1.00
N SER A 43 20.27 -7.32 -1.41
CA SER A 43 20.89 -6.34 -0.53
C SER A 43 20.23 -4.97 -0.67
N GLN A 44 20.05 -4.27 0.46
CA GLN A 44 19.56 -2.88 0.46
C GLN A 44 20.46 -1.90 -0.33
N LYS A 45 21.69 -2.29 -0.64
CA LYS A 45 22.65 -1.48 -1.41
C LYS A 45 22.55 -1.69 -2.92
N ASP A 46 21.80 -2.68 -3.38
CA ASP A 46 21.71 -2.96 -4.81
C ASP A 46 20.79 -1.92 -5.48
N ALA A 47 21.36 -1.13 -6.38
CA ALA A 47 20.59 -0.18 -7.19
C ALA A 47 19.83 -0.85 -8.36
N SER A 48 20.06 -2.15 -8.61
CA SER A 48 19.44 -2.90 -9.70
C SER A 48 19.35 -4.40 -9.43
N GLU A 49 18.43 -5.06 -10.13
CA GLU A 49 18.18 -6.51 -10.07
C GLU A 49 19.31 -7.37 -10.67
N VAL A 50 20.30 -6.76 -11.32
CA VAL A 50 21.38 -7.48 -12.01
C VAL A 50 22.32 -8.15 -11.01
N ALA A 51 22.72 -7.43 -9.96
CA ALA A 51 23.69 -7.94 -8.99
C ALA A 51 23.13 -9.11 -8.16
N PRO A 52 21.88 -9.05 -7.63
CA PRO A 52 21.23 -10.21 -7.01
C PRO A 52 21.12 -11.40 -7.96
N CYS A 53 20.72 -11.17 -9.22
CA CYS A 53 20.62 -12.23 -10.23
C CYS A 53 21.95 -12.94 -10.45
N GLN A 54 23.03 -12.18 -10.65
CA GLN A 54 24.35 -12.74 -10.89
C GLN A 54 24.84 -13.56 -9.70
N ARG A 55 24.67 -13.07 -8.46
CA ARG A 55 25.06 -13.83 -7.26
C ARG A 55 24.31 -15.16 -7.14
N PHE A 56 23.03 -15.18 -7.49
CA PHE A 56 22.24 -16.42 -7.53
C PHE A 56 22.76 -17.40 -8.59
N LEU A 57 23.06 -16.93 -9.80
CA LEU A 57 23.59 -17.78 -10.86
C LEU A 57 24.99 -18.33 -10.50
N ASP A 58 25.84 -17.50 -9.89
CA ASP A 58 27.16 -17.93 -9.40
C ASP A 58 27.02 -19.01 -8.32
N PHE A 59 26.05 -18.88 -7.42
CA PHE A 59 25.73 -19.93 -6.44
C PHE A 59 25.31 -21.24 -7.12
N CYS A 60 24.44 -21.17 -8.13
CA CYS A 60 24.04 -22.36 -8.89
C CYS A 60 25.24 -23.02 -9.60
N ASP A 61 26.08 -22.22 -10.27
CA ASP A 61 27.15 -22.73 -11.12
C ASP A 61 28.40 -23.17 -10.32
N VAL A 62 28.67 -22.56 -9.16
CA VAL A 62 29.85 -22.87 -8.34
C VAL A 62 29.54 -23.87 -7.23
N ILE A 63 28.40 -23.72 -6.55
CA ILE A 63 28.05 -24.53 -5.38
C ILE A 63 27.17 -25.71 -5.78
N LEU A 64 26.04 -25.45 -6.45
CA LEU A 64 25.07 -26.50 -6.76
C LEU A 64 25.47 -27.37 -7.96
N SER A 65 26.34 -26.90 -8.84
CA SER A 65 26.66 -27.59 -10.10
C SER A 65 27.11 -29.03 -9.91
N LYS A 66 27.94 -29.31 -8.89
CA LYS A 66 28.37 -30.68 -8.57
C LYS A 66 27.22 -31.58 -8.13
N TRP A 67 26.23 -31.01 -7.44
CA TRP A 67 25.06 -31.75 -6.97
C TRP A 67 24.03 -31.97 -8.08
N LEU A 68 23.92 -31.01 -9.00
CA LEU A 68 23.04 -31.08 -10.17
C LEU A 68 23.48 -32.14 -11.19
N LEU A 69 24.74 -32.61 -11.12
CA LEU A 69 25.23 -33.74 -11.93
C LEU A 69 24.78 -35.12 -11.41
N LEU A 70 24.16 -35.19 -10.24
CA LEU A 70 23.66 -36.44 -9.67
C LEU A 70 22.23 -36.72 -10.17
N ASP A 71 22.05 -37.80 -10.93
CA ASP A 71 20.78 -38.16 -11.62
C ASP A 71 19.54 -38.28 -10.71
N LYS A 72 19.75 -38.45 -9.40
CA LYS A 72 18.70 -38.66 -8.40
C LYS A 72 18.58 -37.51 -7.40
N VAL A 73 19.24 -36.38 -7.65
CA VAL A 73 19.17 -35.19 -6.80
C VAL A 73 18.46 -34.07 -7.56
N PHE A 74 17.35 -33.60 -7.00
CA PHE A 74 16.51 -32.57 -7.58
C PHE A 74 16.43 -31.37 -6.65
N PHE A 75 16.43 -30.16 -7.22
CA PHE A 75 16.25 -28.93 -6.47
C PHE A 75 14.92 -28.29 -6.81
N LEU A 76 14.19 -27.87 -5.77
CA LEU A 76 13.03 -27.01 -5.88
C LEU A 76 13.37 -25.68 -5.21
N VAL A 77 13.55 -24.63 -6.02
CA VAL A 77 13.80 -23.28 -5.52
C VAL A 77 12.48 -22.56 -5.42
N LEU A 78 12.15 -22.10 -4.21
CA LEU A 78 10.95 -21.34 -3.89
C LEU A 78 11.35 -19.96 -3.34
N GLY A 79 10.43 -19.00 -3.45
CA GLY A 79 10.60 -17.68 -2.87
C GLY A 79 10.19 -16.55 -3.80
N ARG A 80 9.91 -15.40 -3.20
CA ARG A 80 9.54 -14.19 -3.92
C ARG A 80 10.78 -13.31 -4.13
N ALA A 81 11.32 -13.31 -5.34
CA ALA A 81 12.40 -12.40 -5.73
C ALA A 81 12.18 -11.87 -7.15
N THR A 82 12.23 -10.56 -7.32
CA THR A 82 12.06 -9.89 -8.62
C THR A 82 13.11 -10.33 -9.62
N PHE A 83 14.35 -10.57 -9.17
CA PHE A 83 15.44 -11.01 -10.04
C PHE A 83 15.26 -12.41 -10.64
N PHE A 84 14.42 -13.28 -10.05
CA PHE A 84 14.18 -14.62 -10.60
C PHE A 84 13.58 -14.59 -12.01
N ILE A 85 12.93 -13.49 -12.40
CA ILE A 85 12.41 -13.27 -13.75
C ILE A 85 13.53 -13.29 -14.81
N TYR A 86 14.75 -12.92 -14.44
CA TYR A 86 15.89 -12.81 -15.38
C TYR A 86 16.72 -14.08 -15.50
N VAL A 87 16.58 -15.06 -14.59
CA VAL A 87 17.36 -16.33 -14.52
C VAL A 87 17.27 -17.19 -15.80
N ARG A 88 16.34 -16.90 -16.73
CA ARG A 88 16.16 -17.63 -18.00
C ARG A 88 16.23 -16.75 -19.26
N GLN A 89 16.40 -15.43 -19.11
CA GLN A 89 16.41 -14.54 -20.28
C GLN A 89 17.78 -14.65 -20.96
N SER A 90 17.80 -15.19 -22.18
CA SER A 90 18.99 -15.23 -23.03
C SER A 90 19.47 -13.78 -23.30
N PRO A 91 20.78 -13.55 -23.56
CA PRO A 91 21.43 -12.24 -23.48
C PRO A 91 20.92 -11.14 -24.43
N GLU A 92 20.03 -11.43 -25.37
CA GLU A 92 19.63 -10.46 -26.40
C GLU A 92 18.96 -9.20 -25.82
N ASN A 93 18.33 -9.29 -24.63
CA ASN A 93 17.72 -8.15 -23.93
C ASN A 93 18.30 -7.88 -22.53
N ALA A 94 19.29 -8.66 -22.08
CA ALA A 94 19.95 -8.49 -20.78
C ALA A 94 21.43 -8.21 -21.01
N VAL A 95 21.76 -6.93 -21.21
CA VAL A 95 23.11 -6.43 -21.57
C VAL A 95 24.21 -6.78 -20.53
N SER A 96 23.91 -7.46 -19.41
CA SER A 96 24.88 -7.60 -18.32
C SER A 96 24.82 -8.88 -17.47
N VAL A 97 24.07 -9.93 -17.83
CA VAL A 97 24.01 -11.17 -17.02
C VAL A 97 24.67 -12.32 -17.78
N ALA A 98 25.63 -12.99 -17.15
CA ALA A 98 26.33 -14.11 -17.77
C ALA A 98 25.38 -15.32 -17.94
N PRO A 99 25.47 -16.08 -19.05
CA PRO A 99 24.65 -17.27 -19.25
C PRO A 99 25.01 -18.35 -18.22
N SER A 100 24.01 -18.90 -17.54
CA SER A 100 24.19 -20.01 -16.60
C SER A 100 24.28 -21.36 -17.31
N ARG A 101 25.05 -22.29 -16.72
CA ARG A 101 25.13 -23.70 -17.17
C ARG A 101 23.92 -24.53 -16.74
N SER A 102 23.09 -24.01 -15.84
CA SER A 102 21.97 -24.71 -15.22
C SER A 102 20.67 -24.53 -15.99
N LEU A 103 19.89 -25.60 -16.16
CA LEU A 103 18.57 -25.55 -16.79
C LEU A 103 17.49 -25.26 -15.73
N PHE A 104 16.84 -24.10 -15.82
CA PHE A 104 15.73 -23.75 -14.93
C PHE A 104 14.37 -24.06 -15.57
N LYS A 105 13.60 -24.96 -14.93
CA LYS A 105 12.18 -25.18 -15.23
C LYS A 105 11.32 -24.36 -14.26
N ARG A 106 10.55 -23.40 -14.78
CA ARG A 106 9.63 -22.60 -13.96
C ARG A 106 8.29 -23.31 -13.81
N LEU A 107 7.82 -23.40 -12.58
CA LEU A 107 6.47 -23.82 -12.23
C LEU A 107 5.74 -22.58 -11.70
N PRO A 108 4.87 -21.95 -12.50
CA PRO A 108 4.17 -20.76 -12.06
C PRO A 108 3.12 -21.13 -11.00
N LEU A 109 3.25 -20.58 -9.80
CA LEU A 109 2.18 -20.58 -8.81
C LEU A 109 1.30 -19.36 -9.08
N ARG A 110 0.03 -19.63 -9.39
CA ARG A 110 -0.97 -18.59 -9.64
C ARG A 110 -1.92 -18.49 -8.44
N LEU A 111 -2.49 -17.31 -8.25
CA LEU A 111 -3.58 -17.09 -7.31
C LEU A 111 -4.79 -17.94 -7.71
N LEU A 112 -5.61 -18.32 -6.72
CA LEU A 112 -6.79 -19.14 -6.94
C LEU A 112 -7.84 -18.37 -7.73
N ARG A 113 -8.46 -19.02 -8.71
CA ARG A 113 -9.61 -18.49 -9.46
C ARG A 113 -10.91 -19.10 -8.95
N VAL A 114 -12.07 -18.53 -9.31
CA VAL A 114 -13.38 -19.00 -8.84
C VAL A 114 -13.57 -20.52 -9.00
N PRO A 115 -13.23 -21.16 -10.15
CA PRO A 115 -13.39 -22.62 -10.27
C PRO A 115 -12.57 -23.42 -9.26
N ALA A 116 -11.34 -22.98 -8.95
CA ALA A 116 -10.51 -23.64 -7.95
C ALA A 116 -11.08 -23.44 -6.53
N ILE A 117 -11.64 -22.26 -6.24
CA ILE A 117 -12.29 -21.97 -4.96
C ILE A 117 -13.57 -22.81 -4.79
N GLN A 118 -14.36 -22.99 -5.86
CA GLN A 118 -15.52 -23.90 -5.86
C GLN A 118 -15.08 -25.33 -5.49
N LEU A 119 -14.04 -25.84 -6.16
CA LEU A 119 -13.51 -27.17 -5.87
C LEU A 119 -12.99 -27.30 -4.43
N ILE A 120 -12.39 -26.24 -3.88
CA ILE A 120 -11.97 -26.19 -2.48
C ILE A 120 -13.20 -26.30 -1.55
N LEU A 121 -14.26 -25.52 -1.80
CA LEU A 121 -15.49 -25.57 -1.00
C LEU A 121 -16.16 -26.95 -1.07
N GLU A 122 -16.21 -27.56 -2.26
CA GLU A 122 -16.86 -28.84 -2.50
C GLU A 122 -16.12 -30.02 -1.88
N ASN A 123 -14.78 -30.05 -2.01
CA ASN A 123 -14.00 -31.27 -1.78
C ASN A 123 -13.12 -31.22 -0.53
N THR A 124 -12.90 -30.04 0.06
CA THR A 124 -12.06 -29.94 1.26
C THR A 124 -12.85 -30.36 2.48
N LEU A 125 -12.34 -31.36 3.20
CA LEU A 125 -12.89 -31.79 4.49
C LEU A 125 -12.54 -30.77 5.58
N LEU A 126 -13.51 -30.42 6.41
CA LEU A 126 -13.32 -29.55 7.57
C LEU A 126 -12.35 -30.16 8.58
N ASP A 127 -12.55 -31.44 8.86
CA ASP A 127 -11.71 -32.24 9.75
C ASP A 127 -11.81 -33.72 9.40
N GLN A 128 -10.85 -34.51 9.85
CA GLN A 128 -10.77 -35.95 9.54
C GLN A 128 -11.85 -36.79 10.23
N ILE A 129 -12.54 -36.27 11.24
CA ILE A 129 -13.48 -37.02 12.08
C ILE A 129 -14.90 -36.88 11.53
N SER A 130 -15.35 -35.65 11.29
CA SER A 130 -16.69 -35.35 10.80
C SER A 130 -16.89 -35.76 9.35
N GLN A 131 -15.79 -35.85 8.57
CA GLN A 131 -15.81 -36.10 7.12
C GLN A 131 -16.74 -35.14 6.38
N LYS A 132 -17.09 -34.00 6.99
CA LYS A 132 -17.92 -32.97 6.37
C LYS A 132 -17.07 -32.10 5.49
N THR A 133 -17.55 -31.81 4.29
CA THR A 133 -16.90 -30.83 3.41
C THR A 133 -17.16 -29.42 3.89
N LEU A 134 -16.39 -28.43 3.41
CA LEU A 134 -16.66 -27.02 3.69
C LEU A 134 -18.06 -26.61 3.24
N ALA A 135 -18.49 -27.02 2.04
CA ALA A 135 -19.85 -26.77 1.55
C ALA A 135 -20.92 -27.32 2.51
N GLN A 136 -20.74 -28.54 3.02
CA GLN A 136 -21.65 -29.11 4.02
C GLN A 136 -21.61 -28.40 5.37
N HIS A 137 -20.42 -27.92 5.79
CA HIS A 137 -20.27 -27.17 7.02
C HIS A 137 -21.05 -25.85 6.99
N PHE A 138 -20.99 -25.14 5.86
CA PHE A 138 -21.71 -23.88 5.65
C PHE A 138 -23.16 -24.08 5.18
N GLY A 139 -23.58 -25.32 4.91
CA GLY A 139 -24.94 -25.64 4.44
C GLY A 139 -25.24 -25.16 3.01
N LEU A 140 -24.23 -25.16 2.12
CA LEU A 140 -24.33 -24.60 0.78
C LEU A 140 -24.96 -25.57 -0.21
N ASP A 141 -25.91 -25.09 -1.00
CA ASP A 141 -26.35 -25.74 -2.24
C ASP A 141 -25.40 -25.43 -3.43
N PRO A 142 -25.51 -26.11 -4.59
CA PRO A 142 -24.62 -25.88 -5.73
C PRO A 142 -24.60 -24.44 -6.25
N LEU A 143 -25.72 -23.71 -6.17
CA LEU A 143 -25.79 -22.32 -6.59
C LEU A 143 -25.07 -21.41 -5.57
N GLN A 144 -25.27 -21.68 -4.28
CA GLN A 144 -24.60 -20.98 -3.20
C GLN A 144 -23.10 -21.22 -3.17
N ILE A 145 -22.61 -22.42 -3.55
CA ILE A 145 -21.18 -22.69 -3.72
C ILE A 145 -20.58 -21.77 -4.78
N ALA A 146 -21.25 -21.62 -5.92
CA ALA A 146 -20.77 -20.75 -6.98
C ALA A 146 -20.74 -19.28 -6.57
N ASN A 147 -21.77 -18.81 -5.87
CA ASN A 147 -21.86 -17.45 -5.37
C ASN A 147 -20.81 -17.17 -4.28
N ALA A 148 -20.66 -18.08 -3.31
CA ALA A 148 -19.67 -17.97 -2.25
C ALA A 148 -18.24 -17.97 -2.82
N ALA A 149 -17.94 -18.82 -3.80
CA ALA A 149 -16.63 -18.83 -4.44
C ALA A 149 -16.32 -17.51 -5.17
N ARG A 150 -17.32 -16.91 -5.83
CA ARG A 150 -17.19 -15.59 -6.45
C ARG A 150 -16.98 -14.49 -5.42
N ALA A 151 -17.78 -14.46 -4.36
CA ALA A 151 -17.63 -13.49 -3.28
C ALA A 151 -16.25 -13.60 -2.63
N LEU A 152 -15.82 -14.81 -2.25
CA LEU A 152 -14.50 -15.05 -1.69
C LEU A 152 -13.38 -14.66 -2.64
N PHE A 153 -13.51 -14.94 -3.94
CA PHE A 153 -12.52 -14.50 -4.93
C PHE A 153 -12.40 -12.98 -4.96
N VAL A 154 -13.52 -12.27 -5.08
CA VAL A 154 -13.57 -10.79 -5.07
C VAL A 154 -12.95 -10.24 -3.80
N GLN A 155 -13.23 -10.86 -2.64
CA GLN A 155 -12.83 -10.38 -1.32
C GLN A 155 -11.43 -10.82 -0.88
N THR A 156 -10.82 -11.78 -1.56
CA THR A 156 -9.47 -12.28 -1.19
C THR A 156 -8.46 -12.16 -2.32
N ASN A 157 -8.88 -11.72 -3.50
CA ASN A 157 -8.05 -11.69 -4.71
C ASN A 157 -7.49 -13.07 -5.09
N GLY A 158 -8.14 -14.17 -4.65
CA GLY A 158 -7.63 -15.53 -4.82
C GLY A 158 -6.42 -15.87 -3.96
N HIS A 159 -6.05 -15.04 -2.98
CA HIS A 159 -4.89 -15.26 -2.13
C HIS A 159 -5.15 -16.40 -1.13
N PRO A 160 -4.37 -17.50 -1.16
CA PRO A 160 -4.67 -18.69 -0.35
C PRO A 160 -4.74 -18.43 1.15
N ARG A 161 -3.88 -17.55 1.69
CA ARG A 161 -3.88 -17.23 3.13
C ARG A 161 -5.11 -16.43 3.53
N SER A 162 -5.54 -15.48 2.69
CA SER A 162 -6.72 -14.66 2.93
C SER A 162 -8.00 -15.48 2.80
N LEU A 163 -8.05 -16.38 1.81
CA LEU A 163 -9.12 -17.37 1.67
C LEU A 163 -9.20 -18.29 2.89
N LEU A 164 -8.08 -18.83 3.35
CA LEU A 164 -8.05 -19.67 4.55
C LEU A 164 -8.50 -18.90 5.80
N TYR A 165 -8.13 -17.64 5.91
CA TYR A 165 -8.58 -16.77 7.00
C TYR A 165 -10.09 -16.57 6.98
N ALA A 166 -10.66 -16.25 5.81
CA ALA A 166 -12.10 -16.14 5.60
C ALA A 166 -12.84 -17.42 6.01
N LEU A 167 -12.39 -18.57 5.50
CA LEU A 167 -13.00 -19.88 5.79
C LEU A 167 -12.93 -20.28 7.28
N LYS A 168 -11.93 -19.79 8.01
CA LYS A 168 -11.82 -20.00 9.47
C LYS A 168 -12.72 -19.08 10.26
N LEU A 169 -12.88 -17.83 9.82
CA LEU A 169 -13.62 -16.79 10.52
C LEU A 169 -15.14 -16.96 10.33
N CYS A 170 -15.57 -17.08 9.08
CA CYS A 170 -16.98 -17.23 8.70
C CYS A 170 -17.60 -18.48 9.32
N LYS A 171 -18.90 -18.42 9.60
CA LYS A 171 -19.71 -19.51 10.18
C LYS A 171 -20.96 -19.83 9.37
N SER A 172 -21.34 -18.97 8.43
CA SER A 172 -22.54 -19.11 7.61
C SER A 172 -22.28 -18.77 6.14
N TYR A 173 -23.21 -19.13 5.25
CA TYR A 173 -23.21 -18.65 3.87
C TYR A 173 -23.17 -17.11 3.81
N GLN A 174 -23.99 -16.44 4.62
CA GLN A 174 -24.06 -14.98 4.63
C GLN A 174 -22.72 -14.36 5.07
N ASP A 175 -22.05 -14.97 6.05
CA ASP A 175 -20.72 -14.52 6.48
C ASP A 175 -19.68 -14.63 5.36
N LEU A 176 -19.80 -15.62 4.46
CA LEU A 176 -18.89 -15.78 3.31
C LEU A 176 -19.17 -14.72 2.24
N ILE A 177 -20.44 -14.36 2.05
CA ILE A 177 -20.85 -13.31 1.10
C ILE A 177 -20.42 -11.93 1.61
N ASP A 178 -20.59 -11.68 2.90
CA ASP A 178 -20.31 -10.38 3.54
C ASP A 178 -18.87 -10.25 4.03
N PHE A 179 -18.02 -11.26 3.81
CA PHE A 179 -16.64 -11.24 4.25
C PHE A 179 -15.86 -10.12 3.57
N VAL A 180 -15.12 -9.34 4.37
CA VAL A 180 -14.20 -8.31 3.87
C VAL A 180 -12.80 -8.61 4.40
N ALA A 181 -11.83 -8.76 3.51
CA ALA A 181 -10.45 -9.00 3.92
C ALA A 181 -9.75 -7.71 4.36
N ASP A 182 -9.07 -7.76 5.51
CA ASP A 182 -8.03 -6.81 5.85
C ASP A 182 -6.82 -7.07 4.95
N ASN A 183 -6.61 -6.21 3.96
CA ASN A 183 -5.46 -6.31 3.07
C ASN A 183 -4.20 -5.84 3.80
N VAL A 184 -3.37 -6.80 4.23
CA VAL A 184 -2.03 -6.51 4.75
C VAL A 184 -1.06 -6.47 3.57
N ILE A 185 -0.78 -5.26 3.07
CA ILE A 185 0.34 -5.04 2.13
C ILE A 185 1.63 -5.02 2.96
N GLU A 186 2.44 -6.08 2.82
CA GLU A 186 3.64 -6.28 3.63
C GLU A 186 4.78 -5.30 3.29
N ASN A 187 4.85 -4.80 2.04
CA ASN A 187 5.90 -3.88 1.58
C ASN A 187 5.31 -2.70 0.78
N TRP A 188 4.80 -1.71 1.51
CA TRP A 188 4.15 -0.52 0.95
C TRP A 188 5.04 0.30 0.02
N ASP A 189 6.32 0.47 0.34
CA ASP A 189 7.23 1.30 -0.47
C ASP A 189 7.42 0.72 -1.88
N GLN A 190 7.68 -0.58 -1.97
CA GLN A 190 7.83 -1.26 -3.26
C GLN A 190 6.50 -1.29 -4.05
N PHE A 191 5.38 -1.47 -3.36
CA PHE A 191 4.05 -1.43 -3.95
C PHE A 191 3.73 -0.05 -4.53
N CYS A 192 3.91 1.03 -3.76
CA CYS A 192 3.68 2.40 -4.21
C CYS A 192 4.59 2.76 -5.39
N LYS A 193 5.89 2.44 -5.33
CA LYS A 193 6.82 2.66 -6.44
C LYS A 193 6.37 1.94 -7.70
N HIS A 194 5.97 0.66 -7.59
CA HIS A 194 5.45 -0.09 -8.73
C HIS A 194 4.17 0.54 -9.29
N ALA A 195 3.22 0.88 -8.42
CA ALA A 195 1.95 1.48 -8.81
C ALA A 195 2.15 2.81 -9.55
N THR A 196 3.03 3.68 -9.05
CA THR A 196 3.35 4.96 -9.69
C THR A 196 4.05 4.77 -11.03
N CYS A 197 5.00 3.83 -11.13
CA CYS A 197 5.71 3.53 -12.39
C CYS A 197 4.77 3.01 -13.50
N HIS A 198 3.68 2.32 -13.15
CA HIS A 198 2.72 1.75 -14.09
C HIS A 198 1.34 2.42 -14.02
N LYS A 199 1.30 3.68 -13.55
CA LYS A 199 0.08 4.47 -13.32
C LYS A 199 -0.95 4.35 -14.45
N SER A 200 -0.54 4.59 -15.70
CA SER A 200 -1.45 4.61 -16.86
C SER A 200 -2.18 3.28 -17.05
N THR A 201 -1.45 2.17 -16.92
CA THR A 201 -2.00 0.83 -17.13
C THR A 201 -2.88 0.41 -15.97
N ILE A 202 -2.48 0.71 -14.74
CA ILE A 202 -3.30 0.43 -13.57
C ILE A 202 -4.63 1.19 -13.65
N LEU A 203 -4.61 2.46 -14.07
CA LEU A 203 -5.85 3.22 -14.27
C LEU A 203 -6.75 2.62 -15.35
N ILE A 204 -6.19 2.12 -16.45
CA ILE A 204 -6.95 1.40 -17.48
C ILE A 204 -7.59 0.13 -16.90
N LEU A 205 -6.82 -0.67 -16.17
CA LEU A 205 -7.30 -1.89 -15.53
C LEU A 205 -8.42 -1.61 -14.53
N LEU A 206 -8.28 -0.56 -13.71
CA LEU A 206 -9.31 -0.16 -12.75
C LEU A 206 -10.59 0.34 -13.44
N ARG A 207 -10.48 1.10 -14.54
CA ARG A 207 -11.65 1.53 -15.31
C ARG A 207 -12.38 0.33 -15.93
N ASN A 208 -11.65 -0.57 -16.56
CA ASN A 208 -12.24 -1.79 -17.14
C ASN A 208 -12.86 -2.70 -16.07
N ALA A 209 -12.30 -2.74 -14.85
CA ALA A 209 -12.91 -3.46 -13.73
C ALA A 209 -14.27 -2.87 -13.30
N VAL A 210 -14.46 -1.55 -13.46
CA VAL A 210 -15.75 -0.88 -13.19
C VAL A 210 -16.73 -1.10 -14.34
N ASP A 211 -16.26 -0.88 -15.56
CA ASP A 211 -17.11 -0.95 -16.76
C ASP A 211 -17.48 -2.40 -17.14
N GLY A 212 -16.78 -3.39 -16.58
CA GLY A 212 -16.92 -4.80 -16.94
C GLY A 212 -16.39 -5.12 -18.35
N ASN A 213 -15.56 -4.24 -18.91
CA ASN A 213 -14.99 -4.42 -20.23
C ASN A 213 -13.87 -5.48 -20.19
N PRO A 214 -13.82 -6.40 -21.17
CA PRO A 214 -12.74 -7.37 -21.24
C PRO A 214 -11.40 -6.71 -21.55
N VAL A 215 -10.33 -7.31 -21.03
CA VAL A 215 -8.96 -6.82 -21.16
C VAL A 215 -8.05 -7.93 -21.70
N ASP A 216 -7.25 -7.60 -22.71
CA ASP A 216 -6.16 -8.47 -23.16
C ASP A 216 -4.94 -8.31 -22.24
N MET A 217 -4.79 -9.27 -21.33
CA MET A 217 -3.70 -9.37 -20.36
C MET A 217 -2.35 -9.77 -20.99
N THR A 218 -2.33 -10.19 -22.27
CA THR A 218 -1.09 -10.45 -23.02
C THR A 218 -0.40 -9.17 -23.51
N THR A 219 -1.13 -8.04 -23.48
CA THR A 219 -0.61 -6.73 -23.85
C THR A 219 0.67 -6.41 -23.08
N ASN A 220 1.73 -6.06 -23.82
CA ASN A 220 3.03 -5.72 -23.25
C ASN A 220 3.31 -4.22 -23.36
N ILE A 221 3.89 -3.65 -22.30
CA ILE A 221 4.38 -2.28 -22.28
C ILE A 221 5.89 -2.31 -22.39
N THR A 222 6.43 -1.50 -23.30
CA THR A 222 7.87 -1.31 -23.40
C THR A 222 8.29 -0.23 -22.40
N LEU A 223 9.08 -0.63 -21.41
CA LEU A 223 9.74 0.23 -20.44
C LEU A 223 11.06 0.77 -21.02
N GLY A 224 11.57 1.84 -20.41
CA GLY A 224 12.90 2.36 -20.74
C GLY A 224 13.98 1.28 -20.68
N GLY A 225 14.85 1.24 -21.70
CA GLY A 225 15.90 0.22 -21.82
C GLY A 225 15.47 -1.09 -22.49
N GLY A 226 14.37 -1.10 -23.25
CA GLY A 226 13.94 -2.26 -24.07
C GLY A 226 13.28 -3.40 -23.29
N LYS A 227 13.00 -3.21 -22.00
CA LYS A 227 12.31 -4.20 -21.17
C LYS A 227 10.82 -4.18 -21.47
N SER A 228 10.18 -5.35 -21.61
CA SER A 228 8.73 -5.45 -21.72
C SER A 228 8.11 -6.07 -20.48
N ILE A 229 6.96 -5.56 -20.04
CA ILE A 229 6.16 -6.15 -18.95
C ILE A 229 4.70 -6.30 -19.42
N SER A 230 4.08 -7.43 -19.11
CA SER A 230 2.69 -7.70 -19.50
C SER A 230 1.69 -7.08 -18.53
N TYR A 231 0.47 -6.87 -19.02
CA TYR A 231 -0.66 -6.42 -18.20
C TYR A 231 -0.97 -7.41 -17.07
N ASP A 232 -0.89 -8.73 -17.33
CA ASP A 232 -1.02 -9.77 -16.28
C ASP A 232 -0.06 -9.55 -15.11
N GLN A 233 1.20 -9.22 -15.43
CA GLN A 233 2.23 -9.06 -14.43
C GLN A 233 2.08 -7.75 -13.64
N ILE A 234 1.67 -6.67 -14.31
CA ILE A 234 1.32 -5.41 -13.64
C ILE A 234 0.13 -5.61 -12.72
N ALA A 235 -0.95 -6.23 -13.21
CA ALA A 235 -2.15 -6.49 -12.42
C ALA A 235 -1.81 -7.29 -11.15
N SER A 236 -1.07 -8.39 -11.30
CA SER A 236 -0.63 -9.24 -10.20
C SER A 236 0.20 -8.47 -9.15
N ASN A 237 1.13 -7.63 -9.59
CA ASN A 237 1.96 -6.83 -8.69
C ASN A 237 1.22 -5.65 -8.05
N SER A 238 0.12 -5.20 -8.67
CA SER A 238 -0.76 -4.14 -8.18
C SER A 238 -1.97 -4.68 -7.40
N LEU A 239 -2.01 -5.98 -7.08
CA LEU A 239 -3.12 -6.62 -6.37
C LEU A 239 -4.47 -6.48 -7.09
N ILE A 240 -4.42 -6.42 -8.42
CA ILE A 240 -5.59 -6.46 -9.30
C ILE A 240 -5.70 -7.89 -9.84
N SER A 241 -6.83 -8.55 -9.59
CA SER A 241 -7.15 -9.85 -10.16
C SER A 241 -7.88 -9.75 -11.48
N TRP A 242 -8.02 -10.90 -12.14
CA TRP A 242 -8.82 -11.06 -13.33
C TRP A 242 -9.29 -12.51 -13.49
N GLU A 243 -10.36 -12.74 -14.24
CA GLU A 243 -10.86 -14.06 -14.66
C GLU A 243 -11.07 -14.13 -16.17
N GLY A 244 -11.23 -15.33 -16.74
CA GLY A 244 -11.37 -15.52 -18.19
C GLY A 244 -10.10 -16.10 -18.83
N THR A 245 -9.86 -15.76 -20.09
CA THR A 245 -8.61 -16.11 -20.79
C THR A 245 -7.62 -14.93 -20.72
N LEU A 246 -6.38 -15.12 -21.17
CA LEU A 246 -5.42 -14.02 -21.19
C LEU A 246 -5.83 -12.94 -22.20
N GLU A 247 -6.50 -13.33 -23.28
CA GLU A 247 -6.94 -12.45 -24.36
C GLU A 247 -8.28 -11.77 -24.05
N ASP A 248 -9.07 -12.35 -23.15
CA ASP A 248 -10.44 -11.93 -22.82
C ASP A 248 -10.67 -12.04 -21.30
N ALA A 249 -10.06 -11.11 -20.57
CA ALA A 249 -10.06 -11.12 -19.10
C ALA A 249 -11.03 -10.10 -18.50
N THR A 250 -11.87 -10.52 -17.58
CA THR A 250 -12.64 -9.63 -16.71
C THR A 250 -11.81 -9.28 -15.49
N VAL A 251 -11.58 -7.99 -15.24
CA VAL A 251 -10.70 -7.51 -14.18
C VAL A 251 -11.48 -7.23 -12.90
N TYR A 252 -10.86 -7.51 -11.75
CA TYR A 252 -11.41 -7.31 -10.41
C TYR A 252 -10.36 -6.66 -9.50
N ALA A 253 -10.78 -5.71 -8.69
CA ALA A 253 -9.95 -5.13 -7.64
C ALA A 253 -10.75 -5.08 -6.34
N LEU A 254 -10.09 -5.40 -5.23
CA LEU A 254 -10.67 -5.24 -3.90
C LEU A 254 -11.06 -3.78 -3.68
N PRO A 255 -12.23 -3.47 -3.06
CA PRO A 255 -12.64 -2.08 -2.83
C PRO A 255 -11.57 -1.24 -2.12
N SER A 256 -10.88 -1.80 -1.13
CA SER A 256 -9.79 -1.12 -0.42
C SER A 256 -8.54 -0.91 -1.27
N VAL A 257 -8.18 -1.88 -2.12
CA VAL A 257 -7.07 -1.74 -3.09
C VAL A 257 -7.44 -0.73 -4.17
N LYS A 258 -8.66 -0.79 -4.71
CA LYS A 258 -9.20 0.17 -5.67
C LYS A 258 -9.15 1.58 -5.08
N ALA A 259 -9.70 1.77 -3.88
CA ALA A 259 -9.70 3.07 -3.20
C ALA A 259 -8.27 3.58 -2.97
N PHE A 260 -7.36 2.71 -2.51
CA PHE A 260 -5.96 3.08 -2.33
C PHE A 260 -5.30 3.48 -3.65
N LEU A 261 -5.38 2.65 -4.69
CA LEU A 261 -4.78 2.91 -6.00
C LEU A 261 -5.41 4.11 -6.67
N ALA A 262 -6.73 4.29 -6.56
CA ALA A 262 -7.43 5.46 -7.04
C ALA A 262 -6.93 6.72 -6.32
N SER A 263 -6.79 6.66 -4.99
CA SER A 263 -6.23 7.78 -4.22
C SER A 263 -4.79 8.09 -4.62
N LEU A 264 -3.96 7.08 -4.89
CA LEU A 264 -2.56 7.24 -5.25
C LEU A 264 -2.40 7.78 -6.68
N LEU A 265 -3.18 7.25 -7.63
CA LEU A 265 -2.89 7.36 -9.05
C LEU A 265 -3.84 8.31 -9.80
N MET A 266 -5.12 8.42 -9.41
CA MET A 266 -6.08 9.24 -10.16
C MET A 266 -5.84 10.74 -9.96
N PRO A 267 -6.05 11.56 -11.00
CA PRO A 267 -6.27 12.99 -10.83
C PRO A 267 -7.47 13.25 -9.90
N PHE A 268 -7.39 14.31 -9.10
CA PHE A 268 -8.42 14.66 -8.10
C PHE A 268 -9.85 14.67 -8.65
N GLU A 269 -10.07 15.32 -9.81
CA GLU A 269 -11.40 15.40 -10.43
C GLU A 269 -11.96 14.04 -10.85
N GLU A 270 -11.11 13.12 -11.30
CA GLU A 270 -11.51 11.77 -11.65
C GLU A 270 -11.80 10.93 -10.40
N PHE A 271 -10.99 11.09 -9.35
CA PHE A 271 -11.18 10.43 -8.07
C PHE A 271 -12.52 10.81 -7.42
N VAL A 272 -12.88 12.10 -7.46
CA VAL A 272 -14.18 12.60 -6.98
C VAL A 272 -15.35 11.96 -7.75
N LYS A 273 -15.22 11.85 -9.07
CA LYS A 273 -16.25 11.21 -9.92
C LYS A 273 -16.38 9.71 -9.61
N ASP A 274 -15.27 8.99 -9.45
CA ASP A 274 -15.30 7.56 -9.12
C ASP A 274 -15.91 7.31 -7.73
N LEU A 275 -15.58 8.14 -6.73
CA LEU A 275 -16.21 8.07 -5.40
C LEU A 275 -17.73 8.28 -5.46
N SER A 276 -18.20 9.19 -6.32
CA SER A 276 -19.64 9.46 -6.46
C SER A 276 -20.45 8.34 -7.12
N GLN A 277 -19.78 7.40 -7.80
CA GLN A 277 -20.41 6.33 -8.60
C GLN A 277 -20.48 4.98 -7.86
N CYS A 278 -19.90 4.83 -6.67
CA CYS A 278 -19.98 3.60 -5.87
C CYS A 278 -21.39 3.44 -5.23
N PRO A 279 -22.23 2.46 -5.67
CA PRO A 279 -23.65 2.37 -5.27
C PRO A 279 -23.86 1.79 -3.87
N GLU A 280 -22.92 0.99 -3.37
CA GLU A 280 -22.89 0.52 -1.98
C GLU A 280 -22.05 1.49 -1.15
N SER A 281 -22.69 2.57 -0.73
CA SER A 281 -22.30 3.43 0.38
C SER A 281 -20.78 3.51 0.68
N ILE A 282 -20.07 4.39 -0.02
CA ILE A 282 -19.18 5.27 0.73
C ILE A 282 -19.98 6.55 0.86
N PRO A 283 -20.75 6.74 1.94
CA PRO A 283 -21.29 8.04 2.21
C PRO A 283 -20.10 9.01 2.25
N LEU A 284 -20.24 10.24 1.76
CA LEU A 284 -19.33 11.33 2.13
C LEU A 284 -19.21 11.49 3.67
N ASN A 285 -20.01 10.76 4.44
CA ASN A 285 -19.91 10.47 5.87
C ASN A 285 -18.74 9.52 6.26
N TYR A 286 -17.82 9.19 5.35
CA TYR A 286 -16.59 8.46 5.67
C TYR A 286 -15.47 9.49 5.95
N PRO A 287 -15.04 9.70 7.21
CA PRO A 287 -14.06 10.72 7.57
C PRO A 287 -12.81 10.68 6.68
N ASP A 288 -12.31 9.48 6.40
CA ASP A 288 -11.12 9.31 5.56
C ASP A 288 -11.33 9.81 4.12
N ALA A 289 -12.54 9.75 3.54
CA ALA A 289 -12.79 10.20 2.18
C ALA A 289 -12.73 11.73 2.06
N PHE A 290 -13.39 12.46 2.96
CA PHE A 290 -13.34 13.93 2.98
C PHE A 290 -11.92 14.44 3.30
N GLU A 291 -11.23 13.78 4.23
CA GLU A 291 -9.82 14.06 4.50
C GLU A 291 -8.95 13.83 3.26
N LEU A 292 -9.11 12.70 2.57
CA LEU A 292 -8.39 12.42 1.33
C LEU A 292 -8.69 13.46 0.24
N LEU A 293 -9.92 13.95 0.15
CA LEU A 293 -10.30 15.00 -0.80
C LEU A 293 -9.56 16.31 -0.51
N LEU A 294 -9.57 16.76 0.75
CA LEU A 294 -8.84 17.96 1.16
C LEU A 294 -7.33 17.80 0.91
N MET A 295 -6.75 16.66 1.28
CA MET A 295 -5.35 16.36 1.04
C MET A 295 -5.01 16.47 -0.45
N LYS A 296 -5.77 15.79 -1.30
CA LYS A 296 -5.53 15.77 -2.75
C LYS A 296 -5.71 17.14 -3.37
N ARG A 297 -6.68 17.94 -2.89
CA ARG A 297 -6.88 19.29 -3.38
C ARG A 297 -5.67 20.18 -3.08
N PHE A 298 -5.16 20.14 -1.86
CA PHE A 298 -3.92 20.85 -1.50
C PHE A 298 -2.72 20.36 -2.33
N GLN A 299 -2.53 19.05 -2.47
CA GLN A 299 -1.47 18.48 -3.31
C GLN A 299 -1.55 18.97 -4.75
N GLN A 300 -2.76 19.06 -5.33
CA GLN A 300 -2.97 19.55 -6.70
C GLN A 300 -2.68 21.05 -6.83
N MET A 301 -3.19 21.86 -5.89
CA MET A 301 -3.00 23.32 -5.89
C MET A 301 -1.53 23.72 -5.78
N PHE A 302 -0.74 22.95 -5.04
CA PHE A 302 0.66 23.22 -4.75
C PHE A 302 1.58 22.16 -5.36
N ALA A 303 1.19 21.55 -6.48
CA ALA A 303 1.97 20.49 -7.14
C ALA A 303 3.33 20.97 -7.68
N GLN A 304 3.46 22.27 -7.93
CA GLN A 304 4.68 22.93 -8.36
C GLN A 304 4.95 24.12 -7.43
N GLU A 305 6.20 24.59 -7.40
CA GLU A 305 6.57 25.77 -6.62
C GLU A 305 5.72 26.98 -7.05
N CYS A 306 4.88 27.45 -6.14
CA CYS A 306 4.02 28.61 -6.38
C CYS A 306 3.94 29.49 -5.14
N ASN A 307 3.33 30.67 -5.31
CA ASN A 307 2.90 31.52 -4.22
C ASN A 307 1.43 31.18 -3.90
N PRO A 308 1.05 30.87 -2.65
CA PRO A 308 -0.34 30.59 -2.31
C PRO A 308 -1.33 31.68 -2.72
N MET A 309 -0.90 32.95 -2.72
CA MET A 309 -1.70 34.06 -3.23
C MET A 309 -2.08 33.93 -4.69
N ASP A 310 -1.18 33.43 -5.53
CA ASP A 310 -1.40 33.28 -6.97
C ASP A 310 -2.38 32.13 -7.27
N VAL A 311 -2.50 31.16 -6.36
CA VAL A 311 -3.37 30.00 -6.52
C VAL A 311 -4.78 30.27 -6.02
N MET A 312 -4.93 30.90 -4.85
CA MET A 312 -6.24 31.17 -4.24
C MET A 312 -6.24 32.50 -3.50
N GLN A 313 -6.11 33.59 -4.27
CA GLN A 313 -6.15 34.96 -3.75
C GLN A 313 -7.33 35.23 -2.78
N PRO A 314 -8.59 34.82 -3.06
CA PRO A 314 -9.71 35.13 -2.16
C PRO A 314 -9.65 34.44 -0.79
N PHE A 315 -8.77 33.46 -0.62
CA PHE A 315 -8.64 32.66 0.60
C PHE A 315 -7.38 32.96 1.40
N PHE A 316 -6.39 33.62 0.81
CA PHE A 316 -5.07 33.82 1.44
C PHE A 316 -4.60 35.27 1.40
N ASP A 317 -5.43 36.21 0.95
CA ASP A 317 -5.11 37.65 0.80
C ASP A 317 -4.52 38.30 2.05
N THR A 318 -4.96 37.85 3.21
CA THR A 318 -4.58 38.41 4.52
C THR A 318 -3.84 37.41 5.39
N ALA A 319 -3.63 36.18 4.92
CA ALA A 319 -2.98 35.11 5.67
C ALA A 319 -1.44 35.20 5.60
N LYS A 320 -0.74 34.92 6.71
CA LYS A 320 0.73 34.80 6.75
C LYS A 320 1.22 33.69 5.81
N PHE A 321 0.45 32.60 5.68
CA PHE A 321 0.64 31.57 4.67
C PHE A 321 0.64 32.14 3.24
N GLY A 322 -0.22 33.12 2.95
CA GLY A 322 -0.27 33.82 1.66
C GLY A 322 1.02 34.57 1.31
N GLY A 323 1.79 35.01 2.32
CA GLY A 323 3.10 35.64 2.10
C GLY A 323 4.23 34.67 1.72
N CYS A 324 3.98 33.36 1.76
CA CYS A 324 4.99 32.37 1.41
C CYS A 324 5.21 32.31 -0.11
N SER A 325 6.44 32.00 -0.52
CA SER A 325 6.77 31.73 -1.91
C SER A 325 7.51 30.39 -2.04
N ARG A 326 7.43 29.82 -3.25
CA ARG A 326 7.99 28.50 -3.59
C ARG A 326 7.40 27.37 -2.73
N VAL A 327 6.12 27.48 -2.38
CA VAL A 327 5.39 26.40 -1.72
C VAL A 327 5.18 25.29 -2.74
N ALA A 328 5.65 24.09 -2.42
CA ALA A 328 5.41 22.89 -3.20
C ALA A 328 5.11 21.73 -2.25
N LEU A 329 4.04 20.98 -2.52
CA LEU A 329 3.58 19.85 -1.71
C LEU A 329 3.82 18.54 -2.45
N SER A 330 4.21 17.50 -1.70
CA SER A 330 4.43 16.17 -2.26
C SER A 330 3.13 15.60 -2.81
N GLY A 331 3.15 15.08 -4.05
CA GLY A 331 2.01 14.37 -4.64
C GLY A 331 1.76 12.99 -4.02
N ASP A 332 2.81 12.39 -3.46
CA ASP A 332 2.74 11.14 -2.68
C ASP A 332 2.52 11.45 -1.20
N HIS A 333 1.80 10.56 -0.51
CA HIS A 333 1.62 10.61 0.95
C HIS A 333 2.20 9.36 1.61
N VAL A 334 2.65 9.52 2.85
CA VAL A 334 3.18 8.44 3.69
C VAL A 334 2.21 8.22 4.85
N ALA A 335 1.93 6.96 5.16
CA ALA A 335 1.14 6.61 6.34
C ALA A 335 1.87 7.06 7.61
N PHE A 336 1.16 7.70 8.53
CA PHE A 336 1.74 8.22 9.77
C PHE A 336 1.35 7.34 10.97
N PRO A 337 2.26 7.09 11.94
CA PRO A 337 1.97 6.23 13.09
C PRO A 337 0.73 6.69 13.86
N LYS A 338 -0.13 5.75 14.27
CA LYS A 338 -1.30 6.09 15.12
C LYS A 338 -0.81 6.56 16.49
N ILE A 339 -1.15 7.79 16.88
CA ILE A 339 -0.75 8.33 18.18
C ILE A 339 -1.69 7.82 19.27
N THR A 340 -1.15 7.01 20.18
CA THR A 340 -1.91 6.40 21.27
C THR A 340 -1.10 6.36 22.56
N ARG A 341 -1.77 6.38 23.72
CA ARG A 341 -1.11 6.31 25.04
C ARG A 341 -0.27 5.02 25.26
N ARG A 342 -0.44 4.00 24.43
CA ARG A 342 0.34 2.75 24.48
C ARG A 342 1.28 2.60 23.28
N GLY A 343 1.48 3.68 22.51
CA GLY A 343 2.33 3.66 21.33
C GLY A 343 3.80 3.50 21.67
N GLN A 344 4.61 3.28 20.63
CA GLN A 344 6.05 3.12 20.81
C GLN A 344 6.69 4.42 21.31
N LYS A 345 7.58 4.33 22.31
CA LYS A 345 8.30 5.49 22.88
C LYS A 345 9.41 6.01 21.97
N ASN A 346 9.93 5.17 21.08
CA ASN A 346 10.99 5.50 20.13
C ASN A 346 10.54 5.23 18.68
N PRO A 347 9.42 5.81 18.22
CA PRO A 347 8.88 5.53 16.90
C PRO A 347 9.76 6.12 15.80
N THR A 348 9.50 5.67 14.57
CA THR A 348 9.89 6.33 13.31
C THR A 348 8.62 6.58 12.48
N LEU A 349 8.72 7.26 11.34
CA LEU A 349 7.56 7.43 10.44
C LEU A 349 6.98 6.10 9.94
N SER A 350 7.80 5.05 9.89
CA SER A 350 7.36 3.70 9.53
C SER A 350 6.76 2.88 10.67
N SER A 351 6.73 3.41 11.91
CA SER A 351 6.12 2.71 13.05
C SER A 351 4.59 2.62 12.90
N GLN A 352 3.99 1.53 13.36
CA GLN A 352 2.52 1.41 13.36
C GLN A 352 1.86 2.33 14.39
N THR A 353 2.50 2.53 15.55
CA THR A 353 1.98 3.36 16.64
C THR A 353 3.09 4.18 17.28
N ALA A 354 2.74 5.33 17.84
CA ALA A 354 3.67 6.23 18.52
C ALA A 354 3.06 6.79 19.82
N ASP A 355 3.90 6.92 20.85
CA ASP A 355 3.53 7.57 22.10
C ASP A 355 3.45 9.09 21.90
N PRO A 356 2.46 9.81 22.47
CA PRO A 356 2.37 11.26 22.38
C PRO A 356 3.63 12.03 22.81
N HIS A 357 4.46 11.47 23.70
CA HIS A 357 5.69 12.12 24.15
C HIS A 357 6.85 11.98 23.15
N ALA A 358 6.68 11.22 22.08
CA ALA A 358 7.72 11.00 21.06
C ALA A 358 7.74 12.05 19.94
N TRP A 359 6.94 13.13 20.07
CA TRP A 359 6.76 14.12 19.01
C TRP A 359 8.05 14.79 18.54
N GLN A 360 8.93 15.17 19.46
CA GLN A 360 10.20 15.79 19.09
C GLN A 360 11.01 14.91 18.14
N LYS A 361 10.99 13.59 18.35
CA LYS A 361 11.72 12.65 17.50
C LYS A 361 11.07 12.53 16.12
N LEU A 362 9.74 12.41 16.07
CA LEU A 362 8.99 12.35 14.82
C LEU A 362 9.16 13.65 14.02
N LEU A 363 9.10 14.82 14.66
CA LEU A 363 9.35 16.11 14.01
C LEU A 363 10.75 16.20 13.41
N ASN A 364 11.78 15.76 14.12
CA ASN A 364 13.14 15.74 13.57
C ASN A 364 13.23 14.88 12.29
N GLU A 365 12.52 13.74 12.28
CA GLU A 365 12.44 12.88 11.09
C GLU A 365 11.64 13.54 9.96
N ILE A 366 10.51 14.19 10.27
CA ILE A 366 9.70 14.96 9.31
C ILE A 366 10.56 16.08 8.68
N ASP A 367 11.28 16.84 9.49
CA ASP A 367 12.10 17.96 9.04
C ASP A 367 13.33 17.54 8.24
N SER A 368 13.80 16.31 8.40
CA SER A 368 14.86 15.75 7.54
C SER A 368 14.40 15.52 6.10
N HIS A 369 13.08 15.45 5.84
CA HIS A 369 12.53 15.30 4.49
C HIS A 369 12.34 16.66 3.82
N PRO A 370 12.80 16.85 2.57
CA PRO A 370 12.68 18.14 1.88
C PRO A 370 11.23 18.56 1.62
N ASN A 371 10.37 17.59 1.32
CA ASN A 371 8.93 17.73 1.09
C ASN A 371 8.24 16.40 1.43
N ILE A 372 7.20 16.44 2.25
CA ILE A 372 6.47 15.23 2.69
C ILE A 372 5.00 15.55 2.98
N CYS A 373 4.14 14.60 2.65
CA CYS A 373 2.72 14.58 3.02
C CYS A 373 2.47 13.34 3.90
N LEU A 374 1.79 13.52 5.02
CA LEU A 374 1.55 12.49 6.02
C LEU A 374 0.06 12.38 6.27
N LYS A 375 -0.45 11.15 6.25
CA LYS A 375 -1.83 10.83 6.62
C LYS A 375 -1.83 9.91 7.84
N PRO A 376 -2.21 10.42 9.03
CA PRO A 376 -2.44 9.59 10.21
C PRO A 376 -3.53 8.55 9.96
N ALA A 377 -3.35 7.38 10.59
CA ALA A 377 -4.36 6.34 10.65
C ALA A 377 -5.65 6.87 11.30
N SER A 378 -6.79 6.30 10.91
CA SER A 378 -8.11 6.69 11.38
C SER A 378 -8.20 6.69 12.92
N GLU A 379 -8.94 7.65 13.47
CA GLU A 379 -9.12 7.91 14.91
C GLU A 379 -7.82 8.28 15.67
N SER A 380 -6.77 8.70 14.95
CA SER A 380 -5.59 9.28 15.60
C SER A 380 -5.99 10.53 16.39
N SER A 381 -5.29 10.79 17.48
CA SER A 381 -5.52 11.99 18.33
C SER A 381 -4.92 13.28 17.74
N LEU A 382 -4.77 13.34 16.42
CA LEU A 382 -4.03 14.36 15.67
C LEU A 382 -4.90 15.07 14.65
N PRO A 383 -4.41 16.18 14.07
CA PRO A 383 -4.91 16.69 12.80
C PRO A 383 -4.87 15.60 11.72
N ASP A 384 -5.80 15.69 10.79
CA ASP A 384 -6.13 14.59 9.88
C ASP A 384 -5.11 14.44 8.75
N ILE A 385 -4.37 15.49 8.40
CA ILE A 385 -3.33 15.52 7.36
C ILE A 385 -2.20 16.48 7.79
N ILE A 386 -0.95 16.13 7.49
CA ILE A 386 0.22 16.98 7.77
C ILE A 386 1.09 17.09 6.53
N PHE A 387 1.37 18.31 6.09
CA PHE A 387 2.39 18.59 5.08
C PHE A 387 3.60 19.28 5.71
N ALA A 388 4.79 18.93 5.26
CA ALA A 388 6.00 19.66 5.61
C ALA A 388 6.85 19.90 4.37
N THR A 389 7.19 21.17 4.11
CA THR A 389 7.95 21.58 2.93
C THR A 389 8.86 22.77 3.24
N ASN A 390 9.75 23.10 2.32
CA ASN A 390 10.56 24.31 2.41
C ASN A 390 9.85 25.44 1.66
N ALA A 391 9.74 26.61 2.28
CA ALA A 391 9.18 27.80 1.67
C ALA A 391 10.04 29.02 1.98
N TRP A 392 9.73 30.14 1.34
CA TRP A 392 10.35 31.44 1.62
C TRP A 392 9.32 32.43 2.13
N LEU A 393 9.60 33.06 3.26
CA LEU A 393 8.81 34.16 3.82
C LEU A 393 9.76 35.34 4.14
N ASP A 394 9.44 36.54 3.67
CA ASP A 394 10.26 37.75 3.86
C ASP A 394 11.75 37.56 3.55
N ALA A 395 12.04 36.91 2.41
CA ALA A 395 13.40 36.57 1.96
C ALA A 395 14.21 35.64 2.91
N LYS A 396 13.54 34.95 3.85
CA LYS A 396 14.13 33.90 4.67
C LYS A 396 13.56 32.54 4.28
N LYS A 397 14.43 31.55 4.14
CA LYS A 397 14.01 30.15 4.02
C LYS A 397 13.46 29.69 5.36
N ILE A 398 12.23 29.17 5.34
CA ILE A 398 11.52 28.65 6.51
C ILE A 398 11.05 27.22 6.25
N ARG A 399 10.90 26.46 7.34
CA ARG A 399 10.23 25.17 7.34
C ARG A 399 8.73 25.40 7.48
N LEU A 400 7.99 25.18 6.40
CA LEU A 400 6.54 25.33 6.39
C LEU A 400 5.90 24.00 6.81
N ARG A 401 5.16 24.01 7.92
CA ARG A 401 4.41 22.86 8.44
C ARG A 401 2.92 23.19 8.39
N ILE A 402 2.17 22.45 7.59
CA ILE A 402 0.73 22.67 7.38
C ILE A 402 -0.02 21.48 7.95
N CYS A 403 -0.84 21.72 8.98
CA CYS A 403 -1.79 20.73 9.49
C CYS A 403 -3.17 21.04 8.91
N ILE A 404 -3.91 20.02 8.48
CA ILE A 404 -5.31 20.15 8.08
C ILE A 404 -6.15 19.30 9.03
N ALA A 405 -7.15 19.93 9.65
CA ALA A 405 -8.21 19.28 10.40
C ALA A 405 -9.52 19.39 9.60
N ALA A 406 -10.03 18.25 9.18
CA ALA A 406 -11.33 18.12 8.55
C ALA A 406 -12.40 18.00 9.64
N LYS A 407 -13.46 18.83 9.57
CA LYS A 407 -14.52 18.86 10.58
C LYS A 407 -15.92 18.86 9.98
N ASN A 408 -16.79 18.12 10.65
CA ASN A 408 -18.23 17.98 10.44
C ASN A 408 -18.63 17.26 9.16
N TYR A 409 -19.09 16.04 9.40
CA TYR A 409 -19.65 15.04 8.48
C TYR A 409 -20.98 14.48 9.03
N LEU A 410 -21.32 14.81 10.28
CA LEU A 410 -22.52 14.40 11.03
C LEU A 410 -23.06 15.65 11.72
N SER A 411 -24.38 15.83 11.68
CA SER A 411 -25.28 16.93 12.12
C SER A 411 -24.85 17.96 13.20
N THR A 412 -23.77 17.75 13.94
CA THR A 412 -23.21 18.70 14.91
C THR A 412 -22.37 19.77 14.22
N GLU A 413 -22.65 21.03 14.56
CA GLU A 413 -21.97 22.20 14.02
C GLU A 413 -20.57 22.40 14.62
N LEU A 414 -19.63 22.99 13.86
CA LEU A 414 -18.33 23.39 14.40
C LEU A 414 -18.54 24.49 15.43
N THR A 415 -18.05 24.27 16.64
CA THR A 415 -18.08 25.24 17.74
C THR A 415 -16.68 25.77 18.04
N GLU A 416 -16.60 26.83 18.83
CA GLU A 416 -15.31 27.32 19.35
C GLU A 416 -14.57 26.26 20.17
N SER A 417 -15.29 25.40 20.90
CA SER A 417 -14.68 24.27 21.61
C SER A 417 -14.00 23.31 20.64
N GLY A 418 -14.66 22.96 19.52
CA GLY A 418 -14.07 22.08 18.51
C GLY A 418 -12.83 22.69 17.85
N ILE A 419 -12.80 24.01 17.65
CA ILE A 419 -11.61 24.71 17.16
C ILE A 419 -10.48 24.64 18.19
N ASN A 420 -10.78 24.90 19.47
CA ASN A 420 -9.80 24.84 20.55
C ASN A 420 -9.22 23.43 20.72
N ASP A 421 -10.03 22.38 20.55
CA ASP A 421 -9.58 20.99 20.61
C ASP A 421 -8.53 20.71 19.52
N GLU A 422 -8.73 21.20 18.29
CA GLU A 422 -7.76 21.04 17.20
C GLU A 422 -6.49 21.87 17.39
N ILE A 423 -6.63 23.06 17.98
CA ILE A 423 -5.48 23.86 18.40
C ILE A 423 -4.67 23.07 19.43
N GLU A 424 -5.30 22.54 20.48
CA GLU A 424 -4.59 21.80 21.53
C GLU A 424 -3.86 20.56 20.97
N LYS A 425 -4.51 19.81 20.07
CA LYS A 425 -3.88 18.67 19.37
C LYS A 425 -2.65 19.10 18.58
N THR A 426 -2.76 20.19 17.84
CA THR A 426 -1.69 20.72 16.98
C THR A 426 -0.54 21.31 17.81
N GLU A 427 -0.84 22.05 18.88
CA GLU A 427 0.18 22.59 19.78
C GLU A 427 1.00 21.47 20.44
N ARG A 428 0.37 20.35 20.84
CA ARG A 428 1.09 19.18 21.36
C ARG A 428 2.09 18.56 20.36
N MET A 429 1.87 18.74 19.06
CA MET A 429 2.83 18.29 18.05
C MET A 429 4.06 19.18 18.02
N PHE A 430 3.87 20.50 18.14
CA PHE A 430 4.91 21.51 18.00
C PHE A 430 5.53 21.97 19.33
N THR A 431 5.10 21.42 20.46
CA THR A 431 5.69 21.66 21.79
C THR A 431 7.15 21.20 21.84
N ALA A 432 8.07 22.07 21.43
CA ALA A 432 9.34 22.24 22.12
C ALA A 432 9.10 23.16 23.34
N PRO A 433 9.83 22.99 24.46
CA PRO A 433 9.62 23.80 25.65
C PRO A 433 10.14 25.24 25.42
N GLY A 434 9.20 26.17 25.19
CA GLY A 434 9.45 27.62 25.25
C GLY A 434 9.80 28.26 23.90
N GLU A 435 8.87 29.09 23.41
CA GLU A 435 8.95 29.95 22.22
C GLU A 435 8.81 29.29 20.83
N SER A 436 8.19 30.05 19.92
CA SER A 436 7.98 29.71 18.51
C SER A 436 9.32 29.55 17.81
N ASP A 437 9.55 28.41 17.14
CA ASP A 437 10.72 28.16 16.31
C ASP A 437 10.81 29.20 15.17
N PRO A 438 11.78 30.13 15.18
CA PRO A 438 11.86 31.19 14.18
C PRO A 438 12.27 30.68 12.79
N THR A 439 12.66 29.40 12.69
CA THR A 439 13.01 28.74 11.44
C THR A 439 11.83 27.99 10.82
N ALA A 440 10.68 27.95 11.49
CA ALA A 440 9.48 27.29 11.04
C ALA A 440 8.28 28.26 10.94
N LEU A 441 7.30 27.87 10.13
CA LEU A 441 5.98 28.46 10.10
C LEU A 441 4.96 27.33 10.26
N ASN A 442 4.29 27.30 11.42
CA ASN A 442 3.27 26.31 11.73
C ASN A 442 1.88 26.87 11.40
N VAL A 443 1.20 26.27 10.42
CA VAL A 443 -0.13 26.68 9.98
C VAL A 443 -1.14 25.55 10.23
N LEU A 444 -2.27 25.87 10.85
CA LEU A 444 -3.39 24.94 11.01
C LEU A 444 -4.58 25.40 10.16
N PHE A 445 -4.97 24.57 9.18
CA PHE A 445 -6.23 24.71 8.48
C PHE A 445 -7.31 23.90 9.17
N ILE A 446 -8.45 24.53 9.45
CA ILE A 446 -9.66 23.85 9.91
C ILE A 446 -10.69 23.98 8.80
N CYS A 447 -10.97 22.86 8.14
CA CYS A 447 -11.90 22.77 7.02
C CYS A 447 -13.23 22.25 7.54
N SER A 448 -14.31 23.03 7.45
CA SER A 448 -15.61 22.55 7.91
C SER A 448 -16.76 22.84 6.97
N THR A 449 -17.63 21.84 6.81
CA THR A 449 -18.85 21.91 5.99
C THR A 449 -20.07 22.41 6.77
N ASN A 450 -19.97 22.50 8.10
CA ASN A 450 -21.05 22.97 8.95
C ASN A 450 -20.50 23.71 10.18
N CYS A 451 -20.91 24.96 10.38
CA CYS A 451 -20.39 25.84 11.42
C CYS A 451 -21.54 26.45 12.21
N CYS A 452 -21.38 26.62 13.52
CA CYS A 452 -22.43 27.25 14.32
C CYS A 452 -22.54 28.74 13.99
N ALA A 453 -23.69 29.35 14.33
CA ALA A 453 -23.96 30.75 14.00
C ALA A 453 -22.90 31.73 14.52
N LEU A 454 -22.20 31.41 15.62
CA LEU A 454 -21.11 32.23 16.15
C LEU A 454 -19.87 32.19 15.25
N ILE A 455 -19.50 31.01 14.74
CA ILE A 455 -18.38 30.84 13.81
C ILE A 455 -18.73 31.44 12.45
N GLN A 456 -19.95 31.22 11.96
CA GLN A 456 -20.41 31.81 10.69
C GLN A 456 -20.30 33.34 10.68
N LYS A 457 -20.62 34.00 11.81
CA LYS A 457 -20.46 35.45 11.96
C LYS A 457 -19.01 35.93 11.87
N LYS A 458 -18.02 35.07 12.15
CA LYS A 458 -16.60 35.43 12.08
C LYS A 458 -16.08 35.50 10.65
N PHE A 459 -16.74 34.83 9.70
CA PHE A 459 -16.37 34.92 8.28
C PHE A 459 -16.66 36.30 7.69
N LEU A 460 -17.64 37.05 8.21
CA LEU A 460 -17.96 38.43 7.78
C LEU A 460 -18.11 38.60 6.24
N GLY A 461 -18.56 37.56 5.54
CA GLY A 461 -18.70 37.55 4.08
C GLY A 461 -17.41 37.18 3.31
N ALA A 462 -16.30 36.92 4.00
CA ALA A 462 -15.11 36.29 3.44
C ALA A 462 -15.22 34.76 3.43
N LYS A 463 -14.37 34.09 2.66
CA LYS A 463 -14.36 32.61 2.55
C LYS A 463 -13.56 31.91 3.67
N PHE A 464 -12.95 32.68 4.55
CA PHE A 464 -12.18 32.20 5.69
C PHE A 464 -12.07 33.29 6.76
N TYR A 465 -11.62 32.91 7.94
CA TYR A 465 -11.00 33.85 8.88
C TYR A 465 -9.74 33.22 9.47
N SER A 466 -8.78 34.06 9.87
CA SER A 466 -7.55 33.60 10.51
C SER A 466 -7.26 34.33 11.81
N PHE A 467 -6.50 33.68 12.68
CA PHE A 467 -6.04 34.22 13.95
C PHE A 467 -4.76 33.51 14.40
N LYS A 468 -4.06 34.07 15.40
CA LYS A 468 -2.79 33.52 15.91
C LYS A 468 -2.98 32.84 17.25
N CYS A 469 -2.21 31.79 17.49
CA CYS A 469 -2.11 31.09 18.78
C CYS A 469 -0.66 31.10 19.28
N LYS A 470 -0.38 30.49 20.44
CA LYS A 470 0.96 30.54 21.04
C LYS A 470 1.99 29.78 20.21
N GLN A 471 1.69 28.53 19.85
CA GLN A 471 2.64 27.66 19.14
C GLN A 471 2.32 27.44 17.66
N ILE A 472 1.15 27.94 17.24
CA ILE A 472 0.70 27.93 15.85
C ILE A 472 0.75 29.38 15.37
N ASP A 473 1.63 29.64 14.39
CA ASP A 473 1.82 30.97 13.82
C ASP A 473 0.55 31.53 13.19
N GLU A 474 -0.29 30.63 12.67
CA GLU A 474 -1.54 30.98 12.02
C GLU A 474 -2.54 29.81 12.03
N VAL A 475 -3.75 30.06 12.52
CA VAL A 475 -4.90 29.17 12.39
C VAL A 475 -5.83 29.79 11.36
N ILE A 476 -6.19 29.02 10.34
CA ILE A 476 -7.06 29.42 9.22
C ILE A 476 -8.28 28.53 9.24
N VAL A 477 -9.46 29.12 9.47
CA VAL A 477 -10.73 28.39 9.42
C VAL A 477 -11.37 28.70 8.07
N LEU A 478 -11.58 27.65 7.26
CA LEU A 478 -12.17 27.75 5.93
C LEU A 478 -13.68 27.54 5.99
N ASP A 479 -14.44 28.42 5.34
CA ASP A 479 -15.89 28.29 5.21
C ASP A 479 -16.24 27.39 4.02
N LEU A 480 -16.49 26.11 4.26
CA LEU A 480 -16.96 25.16 3.24
C LEU A 480 -18.46 24.88 3.39
N THR A 481 -19.23 25.79 4.01
CA THR A 481 -20.66 25.58 4.29
C THR A 481 -21.55 25.79 3.06
N THR A 482 -21.02 26.37 1.99
CA THR A 482 -21.75 26.64 0.74
C THR A 482 -21.12 25.88 -0.43
N PRO A 483 -21.89 25.40 -1.41
CA PRO A 483 -21.34 24.72 -2.59
C PRO A 483 -20.38 25.58 -3.46
N GLU A 484 -20.41 26.90 -3.33
CA GLU A 484 -19.52 27.82 -4.05
C GLU A 484 -18.10 27.86 -3.44
N ASN A 485 -17.97 27.55 -2.16
CA ASN A 485 -16.70 27.51 -1.44
C ASN A 485 -16.17 26.08 -1.36
#